data_AF-X0U2L0-F1
#
_entry.id   AF-X0U2L0-F1
#
_cell.length_a   1.000
_cell.length_b   1.000
_cell.length_c   1.000
_cell.angle_alpha   90.00
_cell.angle_beta   90.00
_cell.angle_gamma   90.00
#
_symmetry.space_group_name_H-M   'P 1'
#
loop_
_entity.id
_entity.type
_entity.pdbx_description
1 polymer ?
#
loop_
_entity_poly.entity_id
_entity_poly.type
_entity_poly.pdbx_seq_one_letter_code
_entity_poly.pdbx_strand_id
1 'polypeptide(L)'
;ALFWYATAGVRIKDSAFNIIENNIVQDNDDGIWTWDGNNNTISNNIIKKNLKSALWIDGKNNVINNNTIADNGWGGIISLDCSNSLISNNSISSSAGNGISLGMSHHNRICDNVITKCIAGIVLPVSSYNSDSHRGQTLIFNIYF
;
A
#
# COMPACT_ATOMS: atom_id res chain seq x y z
N ALA A 1 17.80 14.82 -24.00
CA ALA A 1 17.81 13.47 -23.39
C ALA A 1 16.87 13.50 -22.20
N LEU A 2 15.75 12.78 -22.26
CA LEU A 2 14.78 12.67 -21.16
C LEU A 2 15.13 11.42 -20.36
N PHE A 3 15.67 11.61 -19.15
CA PHE A 3 15.92 10.51 -18.22
C PHE A 3 14.63 10.18 -17.50
N TRP A 4 14.16 8.94 -17.64
CA TRP A 4 13.03 8.38 -16.92
C TRP A 4 13.45 8.08 -15.47
N TYR A 5 13.55 9.10 -14.63
CA TYR A 5 13.52 8.88 -13.19
C TYR A 5 12.06 8.87 -12.78
N ALA A 6 11.52 7.69 -12.50
CA ALA A 6 10.26 7.59 -11.77
C ALA A 6 10.46 8.34 -10.43
N THR A 7 9.75 9.45 -10.25
CA THR A 7 9.84 10.28 -9.04
C THR A 7 8.78 9.82 -8.07
N ALA A 8 9.22 9.31 -6.91
CA ALA A 8 8.33 9.09 -5.79
C ALA A 8 8.18 10.39 -5.03
N GLY A 9 6.97 10.74 -4.59
CA GLY A 9 6.74 11.92 -3.74
C GLY A 9 7.49 11.83 -2.41
N VAL A 10 7.47 10.64 -1.79
CA VAL A 10 8.30 10.30 -0.63
C VAL A 10 9.01 8.98 -0.88
N ARG A 11 10.31 8.93 -0.59
CA ARG A 11 11.13 7.72 -0.76
C ARG A 11 11.90 7.39 0.52
N ILE A 12 11.67 6.19 1.04
CA ILE A 12 12.49 5.58 2.10
C ILE A 12 13.25 4.41 1.47
N LYS A 13 14.58 4.41 1.60
CA LYS A 13 15.42 3.33 1.07
C LYS A 13 16.42 2.92 2.15
N ASP A 14 16.52 1.60 2.40
CA ASP A 14 17.50 0.99 3.31
C ASP A 14 17.50 1.67 4.70
N SER A 15 16.32 2.00 5.21
CA SER A 15 16.15 2.81 6.42
C SER A 15 14.98 2.33 7.28
N ALA A 16 15.07 2.58 8.58
CA ALA A 16 14.13 2.06 9.57
C ALA A 16 13.66 3.13 10.56
N PHE A 17 12.54 2.86 11.22
CA PHE A 17 11.97 3.73 12.27
C PHE A 17 11.59 5.14 11.79
N ASN A 18 11.22 5.29 10.52
CA ASN A 18 10.74 6.55 9.99
C ASN A 18 9.23 6.70 10.24
N ILE A 19 8.79 7.95 10.36
CA ILE A 19 7.38 8.30 10.50
C ILE A 19 7.01 9.21 9.33
N ILE A 20 6.05 8.78 8.52
CA ILE A 20 5.42 9.60 7.48
C ILE A 20 3.97 9.80 7.90
N GLU A 21 3.66 10.98 8.44
CA GLU A 21 2.31 11.26 8.95
C GLU A 21 1.76 12.62 8.51
N ASN A 22 0.44 12.67 8.32
CA ASN A 22 -0.31 13.90 8.04
C ASN A 22 0.13 14.66 6.77
N ASN A 23 0.59 13.95 5.74
CA ASN A 23 1.01 14.54 4.47
C ASN A 23 -0.08 14.43 3.40
N ILE A 24 -0.03 15.35 2.43
CA ILE A 24 -0.73 15.21 1.14
C ILE A 24 0.32 14.86 0.09
N VAL A 25 0.24 13.65 -0.47
CA VAL A 25 1.17 13.15 -1.49
C VAL A 25 0.41 12.96 -2.80
N GLN A 26 0.64 13.86 -3.75
CA GLN A 26 -0.11 13.90 -5.01
C GLN A 26 0.72 14.33 -6.21
N ASP A 27 0.23 13.96 -7.40
CA ASP A 27 0.77 14.37 -8.70
C ASP A 27 2.23 13.92 -8.93
N ASN A 28 2.60 12.74 -8.42
CA ASN A 28 3.91 12.09 -8.64
C ASN A 28 3.77 10.84 -9.52
N ASP A 29 4.90 10.24 -9.90
CA ASP A 29 4.92 8.93 -10.55
C ASP A 29 4.43 7.85 -9.57
N ASP A 30 5.10 7.74 -8.42
CA ASP A 30 4.68 6.93 -7.28
C ASP A 30 4.43 7.85 -6.07
N GLY A 31 3.45 7.54 -5.22
CA GLY A 31 3.15 8.37 -4.05
C GLY A 31 4.23 8.25 -2.99
N ILE A 32 4.13 7.21 -2.16
CA ILE A 32 5.12 6.86 -1.14
C ILE A 32 5.73 5.52 -1.49
N TRP A 33 7.06 5.45 -1.53
CA TRP A 33 7.78 4.22 -1.82
C TRP A 33 8.78 3.89 -0.70
N THR A 34 8.64 2.72 -0.11
CA THR A 34 9.62 2.16 0.83
C THR A 34 10.26 0.91 0.25
N TRP A 35 11.60 0.91 0.20
CA TRP A 35 12.40 -0.20 -0.29
C TRP A 35 13.38 -0.63 0.80
N ASP A 36 13.34 -1.91 1.17
CA ASP A 36 14.09 -2.47 2.31
C ASP A 36 13.92 -1.61 3.59
N GLY A 37 12.67 -1.20 3.84
CA GLY A 37 12.31 -0.29 4.90
C GLY A 37 11.65 -1.03 6.07
N ASN A 38 12.28 -1.04 7.24
CA ASN A 38 11.78 -1.80 8.39
C ASN A 38 11.24 -0.90 9.51
N ASN A 39 10.21 -1.34 10.23
CA ASN A 39 9.67 -0.64 11.41
C ASN A 39 9.22 0.81 11.13
N ASN A 40 8.74 1.11 9.92
CA ASN A 40 8.25 2.43 9.57
C ASN A 40 6.76 2.57 9.86
N THR A 41 6.32 3.78 10.18
CA THR A 41 4.90 4.13 10.36
C THR A 41 4.46 5.12 9.29
N ILE A 42 3.40 4.77 8.56
CA ILE A 42 2.80 5.58 7.50
C ILE A 42 1.34 5.78 7.86
N SER A 43 1.01 6.97 8.38
CA SER A 43 -0.29 7.20 9.03
C SER A 43 -0.96 8.51 8.64
N ASN A 44 -2.30 8.52 8.57
CA ASN A 44 -3.09 9.75 8.36
C ASN A 44 -2.70 10.57 7.11
N ASN A 45 -2.14 9.94 6.07
CA ASN A 45 -1.78 10.64 4.85
C ASN A 45 -2.93 10.62 3.84
N ILE A 46 -2.99 11.64 2.98
CA ILE A 46 -3.86 11.69 1.81
C ILE A 46 -2.98 11.45 0.58
N ILE A 47 -3.12 10.30 -0.08
CA ILE A 47 -2.28 9.89 -1.21
C ILE A 47 -3.15 9.75 -2.45
N LYS A 48 -3.01 10.67 -3.42
CA LYS A 48 -3.94 10.75 -4.54
C LYS A 48 -3.32 11.22 -5.84
N LYS A 49 -3.92 10.85 -6.97
CA LYS A 49 -3.52 11.34 -8.30
C LYS A 49 -2.04 11.06 -8.65
N ASN A 50 -1.47 9.98 -8.12
CA ASN A 50 -0.16 9.52 -8.56
C ASN A 50 -0.33 8.58 -9.76
N LEU A 51 0.58 8.67 -10.71
CA LEU A 51 0.46 8.02 -12.01
C LEU A 51 0.49 6.48 -11.92
N LYS A 52 1.22 5.93 -10.94
CA LYS A 52 1.41 4.50 -10.72
C LYS A 52 0.86 4.10 -9.34
N SER A 53 1.73 3.69 -8.41
CA SER A 53 1.31 3.21 -7.10
C SER A 53 1.06 4.37 -6.13
N ALA A 54 0.04 4.26 -5.27
CA ALA A 54 -0.11 5.22 -4.19
C ALA A 54 0.93 4.95 -3.09
N LEU A 55 0.98 3.70 -2.64
CA LEU A 55 1.90 3.24 -1.63
C LEU A 55 2.54 1.92 -2.06
N TRP A 56 3.86 1.91 -2.18
CA TRP A 56 4.64 0.68 -2.36
C TRP A 56 5.48 0.44 -1.11
N ILE A 57 5.30 -0.72 -0.48
CA ILE A 57 5.91 -1.07 0.80
C ILE A 57 6.65 -2.41 0.74
N ASP A 58 7.97 -2.37 0.82
CA ASP A 58 8.80 -3.57 1.06
C ASP A 58 9.57 -3.45 2.38
N GLY A 59 9.74 -4.59 3.06
CA GLY A 59 10.37 -4.69 4.36
C GLY A 59 9.45 -5.26 5.45
N LYS A 60 9.83 -5.09 6.71
CA LYS A 60 9.21 -5.81 7.83
C LYS A 60 8.71 -4.88 8.93
N ASN A 61 7.70 -5.33 9.66
CA ASN A 61 7.15 -4.67 10.86
C ASN A 61 6.67 -3.24 10.59
N ASN A 62 6.17 -2.95 9.39
CA ASN A 62 5.66 -1.63 9.06
C ASN A 62 4.20 -1.49 9.53
N VAL A 63 3.82 -0.25 9.88
CA VAL A 63 2.44 0.08 10.25
C VAL A 63 1.91 1.09 9.24
N ILE A 64 0.87 0.68 8.51
CA ILE A 64 0.20 1.49 7.49
C ILE A 64 -1.25 1.66 7.93
N ASN A 65 -1.60 2.83 8.46
CA ASN A 65 -2.92 3.02 9.03
C ASN A 65 -3.57 4.38 8.79
N ASN A 66 -4.90 4.40 8.77
CA ASN A 66 -5.70 5.64 8.66
C ASN A 66 -5.37 6.51 7.42
N ASN A 67 -4.81 5.94 6.36
CA ASN A 67 -4.52 6.69 5.15
C ASN A 67 -5.76 6.76 4.24
N THR A 68 -5.92 7.88 3.56
CA THR A 68 -6.93 8.07 2.50
C THR A 68 -6.22 8.00 1.15
N ILE A 69 -6.53 6.97 0.37
CA ILE A 69 -5.89 6.66 -0.91
C ILE A 69 -6.94 6.72 -2.02
N ALA A 70 -6.74 7.59 -3.01
CA ALA A 70 -7.74 7.80 -4.06
C ALA A 70 -7.12 8.13 -5.43
N ASP A 71 -7.74 7.64 -6.50
CA ASP A 71 -7.43 8.07 -7.88
C ASP A 71 -5.94 7.86 -8.28
N ASN A 72 -5.35 6.70 -7.96
CA ASN A 72 -3.98 6.34 -8.35
C ASN A 72 -3.98 5.26 -9.46
N GLY A 73 -2.97 5.29 -10.34
CA GLY A 73 -3.05 4.58 -11.64
C GLY A 73 -2.90 3.05 -11.61
N TRP A 74 -2.10 2.46 -10.73
CA TRP A 74 -1.86 1.00 -10.71
C TRP A 74 -2.40 0.27 -9.48
N GLY A 75 -2.48 0.93 -8.33
CA GLY A 75 -3.00 0.30 -7.11
C GLY A 75 -2.93 1.20 -5.90
N GLY A 76 -3.66 0.81 -4.85
CA GLY A 76 -3.67 1.53 -3.58
C GLY A 76 -2.39 1.23 -2.79
N ILE A 77 -2.33 0.05 -2.17
CA ILE A 77 -1.17 -0.43 -1.40
C ILE A 77 -0.61 -1.68 -2.07
N ILE A 78 0.67 -1.66 -2.43
CA ILE A 78 1.36 -2.76 -3.13
C ILE A 78 2.59 -3.17 -2.33
N SER A 79 2.85 -4.47 -2.26
CA SER A 79 4.08 -5.03 -1.70
C SER A 79 4.50 -6.28 -2.46
N LEU A 80 5.82 -6.52 -2.57
CA LEU A 80 6.39 -7.75 -3.13
C LEU A 80 7.16 -8.58 -2.10
N ASP A 81 7.49 -8.04 -0.92
CA ASP A 81 8.11 -8.80 0.18
C ASP A 81 7.90 -8.05 1.50
N CYS A 82 6.65 -8.02 1.96
CA CYS A 82 6.29 -7.43 3.25
C CYS A 82 5.98 -8.50 4.28
N SER A 83 6.60 -8.37 5.45
CA SER A 83 6.38 -9.33 6.54
C SER A 83 5.96 -8.66 7.84
N ASN A 84 5.17 -9.37 8.65
CA ASN A 84 4.84 -8.97 10.03
C ASN A 84 4.29 -7.54 10.16
N SER A 85 3.62 -7.04 9.12
CA SER A 85 3.17 -5.66 9.07
C SER A 85 1.66 -5.55 9.29
N LEU A 86 1.23 -4.36 9.73
CA LEU A 86 -0.16 -4.04 9.99
C LEU A 86 -0.65 -3.04 8.94
N ILE A 87 -1.65 -3.43 8.15
CA ILE A 87 -2.34 -2.55 7.21
C ILE A 87 -3.77 -2.38 7.69
N SER A 88 -4.11 -1.24 8.29
CA SER A 88 -5.41 -1.10 8.94
C SER A 88 -6.10 0.25 8.80
N ASN A 89 -7.43 0.26 8.81
CA ASN A 89 -8.23 1.49 8.80
C ASN A 89 -7.94 2.44 7.61
N ASN A 90 -7.43 1.91 6.49
CA ASN A 90 -7.20 2.72 5.30
C ASN A 90 -8.48 2.80 4.47
N SER A 91 -8.76 3.97 3.91
CA SER A 91 -9.83 4.18 2.93
C SER A 91 -9.21 4.23 1.54
N ILE A 92 -9.49 3.22 0.70
CA ILE A 92 -8.90 3.06 -0.62
C ILE A 92 -10.02 3.10 -1.66
N SER A 93 -9.91 4.00 -2.63
CA SER A 93 -10.91 4.16 -3.68
C SER A 93 -10.32 4.48 -5.04
N SER A 94 -11.01 4.09 -6.10
CA SER A 94 -10.73 4.53 -7.48
C SER A 94 -9.27 4.30 -7.93
N SER A 95 -8.60 3.26 -7.44
CA SER A 95 -7.33 2.83 -8.00
C SER A 95 -7.59 1.97 -9.24
N ALA A 96 -6.91 2.27 -10.35
CA ALA A 96 -7.10 1.55 -11.62
C ALA A 96 -6.58 0.09 -11.59
N GLY A 97 -6.05 -0.38 -10.45
CA GLY A 97 -5.78 -1.79 -10.18
C GLY A 97 -6.33 -2.25 -8.83
N ASN A 98 -5.55 -3.06 -8.10
CA ASN A 98 -5.97 -3.63 -6.81
C ASN A 98 -5.97 -2.58 -5.69
N GLY A 99 -6.89 -2.69 -4.74
CA GLY A 99 -6.88 -1.86 -3.54
C GLY A 99 -5.67 -2.15 -2.66
N ILE A 100 -5.53 -3.41 -2.22
CA ILE A 100 -4.34 -3.92 -1.52
C ILE A 100 -3.84 -5.17 -2.25
N SER A 101 -2.54 -5.22 -2.56
CA SER A 101 -1.88 -6.35 -3.20
C SER A 101 -0.58 -6.69 -2.47
N LEU A 102 -0.53 -7.82 -1.75
CA LEU A 102 0.69 -8.28 -1.07
C LEU A 102 1.18 -9.58 -1.72
N GLY A 103 2.20 -9.49 -2.56
CA GLY A 103 2.86 -10.65 -3.18
C GLY A 103 4.02 -11.16 -2.33
N MET A 104 4.24 -12.48 -2.32
CA MET A 104 5.34 -13.15 -1.59
C MET A 104 5.51 -12.68 -0.14
N SER A 105 4.39 -12.28 0.48
CA SER A 105 4.35 -11.56 1.75
C SER A 105 3.74 -12.45 2.83
N HIS A 106 4.22 -12.35 4.07
CA HIS A 106 3.83 -13.29 5.11
C HIS A 106 3.60 -12.68 6.49
N HIS A 107 2.71 -13.29 7.27
CA HIS A 107 2.39 -12.85 8.64
C HIS A 107 1.89 -11.40 8.75
N ASN A 108 1.23 -10.88 7.71
CA ASN A 108 0.64 -9.54 7.78
C ASN A 108 -0.79 -9.61 8.32
N ARG A 109 -1.19 -8.53 8.99
CA ARG A 109 -2.57 -8.31 9.42
C ARG A 109 -3.16 -7.17 8.61
N ILE A 110 -4.23 -7.49 7.88
CA ILE A 110 -4.99 -6.54 7.07
C ILE A 110 -6.36 -6.43 7.72
N CYS A 111 -6.70 -5.29 8.32
CA CYS A 111 -7.98 -5.17 9.02
C CYS A 111 -8.62 -3.79 8.94
N ASP A 112 -9.95 -3.76 8.94
CA ASP A 112 -10.75 -2.53 8.99
C ASP A 112 -10.50 -1.56 7.81
N ASN A 113 -9.94 -2.06 6.71
CA ASN A 113 -9.78 -1.28 5.48
C ASN A 113 -11.11 -1.22 4.73
N VAL A 114 -11.44 -0.04 4.19
CA VAL A 114 -12.60 0.17 3.32
C VAL A 114 -12.09 0.35 1.90
N ILE A 115 -12.36 -0.62 1.03
CA ILE A 115 -11.87 -0.64 -0.34
C ILE A 115 -13.05 -0.63 -1.29
N THR A 116 -13.10 0.37 -2.17
CA THR A 116 -14.21 0.54 -3.12
C THR A 116 -13.69 0.93 -4.49
N LYS A 117 -14.43 0.61 -5.57
CA LYS A 117 -14.10 1.07 -6.94
C LYS A 117 -12.66 0.76 -7.38
N CYS A 118 -12.11 -0.36 -6.92
CA CYS A 118 -10.84 -0.94 -7.38
C CYS A 118 -11.15 -2.18 -8.23
N ILE A 119 -10.21 -2.62 -9.07
CA ILE A 119 -10.40 -3.85 -9.89
C ILE A 119 -10.63 -5.07 -8.98
N ALA A 120 -9.78 -5.23 -7.97
CA ALA A 120 -9.97 -6.18 -6.88
C ALA A 120 -9.79 -5.45 -5.54
N GLY A 121 -10.44 -5.97 -4.48
CA GLY A 121 -10.30 -5.42 -3.14
C GLY A 121 -8.92 -5.72 -2.56
N ILE A 122 -8.71 -6.99 -2.21
CA ILE A 122 -7.47 -7.49 -1.61
C ILE A 122 -7.02 -8.72 -2.40
N VAL A 123 -5.74 -8.77 -2.75
CA VAL A 123 -5.10 -9.89 -3.47
C VAL A 123 -3.79 -10.27 -2.77
N LEU A 124 -3.58 -11.57 -2.53
CA LEU A 124 -2.45 -12.10 -1.76
C LEU A 124 -1.70 -13.20 -2.53
N PRO A 125 -1.08 -12.90 -3.69
CA PRO A 125 -0.47 -13.92 -4.53
C PRO A 125 0.81 -14.49 -3.90
N VAL A 126 0.92 -15.82 -3.82
CA VAL A 126 2.09 -16.53 -3.26
C VAL A 126 2.42 -16.08 -1.83
N SER A 127 1.40 -15.67 -1.08
CA SER A 127 1.52 -15.09 0.26
C SER A 127 0.92 -16.03 1.30
N SER A 128 1.52 -16.09 2.49
CA SER A 128 1.18 -17.09 3.51
C SER A 128 0.95 -16.48 4.89
N TYR A 129 0.12 -17.13 5.72
CA TYR A 129 -0.15 -16.73 7.10
C TYR A 129 -0.61 -15.28 7.30
N ASN A 130 -1.27 -14.68 6.30
CA ASN A 130 -1.87 -13.37 6.43
C ASN A 130 -3.28 -13.49 7.02
N SER A 131 -3.65 -12.52 7.85
CA SER A 131 -4.99 -12.44 8.46
C SER A 131 -5.73 -11.21 7.93
N ASP A 132 -7.02 -11.37 7.65
CA ASP A 132 -7.80 -10.43 6.85
C ASP A 132 -9.20 -10.24 7.47
N SER A 133 -9.61 -9.01 7.81
CA SER A 133 -10.95 -8.71 8.36
C SER A 133 -11.47 -7.32 7.97
N HIS A 134 -12.61 -7.19 7.27
CA HIS A 134 -13.06 -5.91 6.67
C HIS A 134 -14.50 -5.56 7.00
N ARG A 135 -14.84 -4.29 6.79
CA ARG A 135 -16.20 -3.76 6.79
C ARG A 135 -16.51 -3.18 5.40
N GLY A 136 -17.63 -3.58 4.79
CA GLY A 136 -18.10 -3.05 3.50
C GLY A 136 -17.90 -3.98 2.30
N GLN A 137 -18.19 -3.49 1.08
CA GLN A 137 -18.18 -4.23 -0.19
C GLN A 137 -16.77 -4.55 -0.73
N THR A 138 -15.91 -5.13 0.11
CA THR A 138 -14.59 -5.61 -0.33
C THR A 138 -14.76 -6.95 -1.02
N LEU A 139 -14.65 -6.99 -2.36
CA LEU A 139 -14.45 -8.24 -3.09
C LEU A 139 -13.03 -8.74 -2.81
N ILE A 140 -12.91 -9.71 -1.90
CA ILE A 140 -11.66 -10.38 -1.57
C ILE A 140 -11.47 -11.50 -2.60
N PHE A 141 -10.46 -11.38 -3.46
CA PHE A 141 -9.97 -12.50 -4.26
C PHE A 141 -8.67 -12.99 -3.63
N ASN A 142 -8.81 -13.88 -2.65
CA ASN A 142 -7.66 -14.61 -2.12
C ASN A 142 -7.22 -15.64 -3.17
N ILE A 143 -6.37 -15.22 -4.09
CA ILE A 143 -5.74 -16.13 -5.05
C ILE A 143 -4.42 -16.59 -4.42
N TYR A 144 -4.48 -17.73 -3.73
CA TYR A 144 -3.30 -18.47 -3.30
C TYR A 144 -2.83 -19.31 -4.48
N PHE A 145 -1.70 -18.96 -5.09
CA PHE A 145 -0.90 -19.89 -5.91
C PHE A 145 0.41 -20.15 -5.21
#